data_AF-A0A066YS82-F1
#
_entry.id   AF-A0A066YS82-F1
#
_cell.length_a   1.000
_cell.length_b   1.000
_cell.length_c   1.000
_cell.angle_alpha   90.00
_cell.angle_beta   90.00
_cell.angle_gamma   90.00
#
_symmetry.space_group_name_H-M   'P 1'
#
loop_
_entity.id
_entity.type
_entity.pdbx_description
1 polymer ?
#
loop_
_entity_poly.entity_id
_entity_poly.type
_entity_poly.pdbx_seq_one_letter_code
_entity_poly.pdbx_strand_id
1 'polypeptide(L)'
;MAAFCPDGTTPTGGGATVESDLRSPVFVRRSELHPTANGWRVMVYNASPDVQTVHPHVVCSTDSSLTVQNGDEVALDPGEPVSGVASCDNTKFAVGGGFDAGASTFAEDSSSGDIRSWSTAAKYTDYDPAAPPSYLRTFVICSDAQPSWQPSLIVRLAPGTAGTTHAECPGGQVPLSGGGTAGDNAFLTSSIPTATGWTVWARNTGQDERTLLATVLCTAP
;
A
#
# COMPACT_ATOMS: atom_id res chain seq x y z
N MET A 1 4.00 -9.82 -9.61
CA MET A 1 4.51 -10.92 -8.76
C MET A 1 3.55 -11.15 -7.61
N ALA A 2 3.62 -12.29 -6.90
CA ALA A 2 2.66 -12.59 -5.84
C ALA A 2 3.25 -13.46 -4.71
N ALA A 3 2.65 -13.35 -3.53
CA ALA A 3 2.87 -14.22 -2.38
C ALA A 3 1.52 -14.83 -1.96
N PHE A 4 1.53 -16.04 -1.41
CA PHE A 4 0.31 -16.81 -1.18
C PHE A 4 0.14 -17.19 0.29
N CYS A 5 -1.11 -17.21 0.72
CA CYS A 5 -1.49 -17.63 2.05
C CYS A 5 -1.57 -19.16 2.14
N PRO A 6 -1.22 -19.75 3.30
CA PRO A 6 -1.45 -21.17 3.54
C PRO A 6 -2.95 -21.49 3.54
N ASP A 7 -3.26 -22.76 3.31
CA ASP A 7 -4.64 -23.26 3.34
C ASP A 7 -5.34 -22.93 4.67
N GLY A 8 -6.61 -22.54 4.60
CA GLY A 8 -7.41 -22.17 5.77
C GLY A 8 -7.18 -20.75 6.30
N THR A 9 -6.37 -19.93 5.62
CA THR A 9 -6.19 -18.51 5.96
C THR A 9 -6.56 -17.62 4.77
N THR A 10 -6.87 -16.35 5.02
CA THR A 10 -7.25 -15.36 3.98
C THR A 10 -6.30 -14.16 4.05
N PRO A 11 -5.84 -13.60 2.93
CA PRO A 11 -4.99 -12.41 2.92
C PRO A 11 -5.70 -11.19 3.50
N THR A 12 -5.02 -10.46 4.38
CA THR A 12 -5.48 -9.19 4.97
C THR A 12 -4.60 -8.01 4.55
N GLY A 13 -3.41 -8.28 4.02
CA GLY A 13 -2.53 -7.25 3.49
C GLY A 13 -1.33 -7.86 2.81
N GLY A 14 -0.54 -7.01 2.19
CA GLY A 14 0.70 -7.41 1.58
C GLY A 14 1.42 -6.24 0.95
N GLY A 15 2.49 -6.56 0.24
CA GLY A 15 3.32 -5.57 -0.42
C GLY A 15 4.59 -6.22 -0.92
N ALA A 16 5.64 -5.44 -1.15
CA ALA A 16 6.88 -5.99 -1.68
C ALA A 16 8.10 -5.21 -1.20
N THR A 17 9.20 -5.96 -1.04
CA THR A 17 10.55 -5.41 -0.82
C THR A 17 11.31 -5.37 -2.14
N VAL A 18 12.15 -4.35 -2.34
CA VAL A 18 13.09 -4.27 -3.47
C VAL A 18 14.51 -4.50 -2.94
N GLU A 19 15.14 -5.61 -3.29
CA GLU A 19 16.35 -6.11 -2.59
C GLU A 19 17.64 -5.38 -2.99
N SER A 20 17.78 -5.00 -4.26
CA SER A 20 19.07 -4.61 -4.83
C SER A 20 19.51 -3.21 -4.37
N ASP A 21 18.55 -2.31 -4.14
CA ASP A 21 18.73 -1.03 -3.46
C ASP A 21 17.36 -0.45 -3.06
N LEU A 22 17.06 -0.38 -1.76
CA LEU A 22 15.79 0.17 -1.24
C LEU A 22 15.56 1.66 -1.57
N ARG A 23 16.60 2.35 -2.05
CA ARG A 23 16.53 3.74 -2.53
C ARG A 23 16.36 3.84 -4.04
N SER A 24 16.49 2.73 -4.76
CA SER A 24 16.33 2.71 -6.20
C SER A 24 14.91 3.15 -6.55
N PRO A 25 14.73 3.92 -7.64
CA PRO A 25 13.43 4.40 -8.06
C PRO A 25 12.61 3.24 -8.66
N VAL A 26 12.13 2.35 -7.79
CA VAL A 26 11.17 1.30 -8.08
C VAL A 26 9.86 1.71 -7.43
N PHE A 27 8.82 1.96 -8.22
CA PHE A 27 7.57 2.56 -7.74
C PHE A 27 6.43 1.56 -7.71
N VAL A 28 5.67 1.54 -6.62
CA VAL A 28 4.51 0.65 -6.48
C VAL A 28 3.38 1.14 -7.38
N ARG A 29 2.92 0.27 -8.27
CA ARG A 29 1.79 0.51 -9.17
C ARG A 29 0.50 -0.15 -8.70
N ARG A 30 0.61 -1.31 -8.04
CA ARG A 30 -0.52 -2.10 -7.55
C ARG A 30 -0.11 -2.86 -6.31
N SER A 31 -1.01 -2.96 -5.35
CA SER A 31 -0.90 -3.80 -4.17
C SER A 31 -2.30 -4.31 -3.86
N GLU A 32 -2.60 -5.54 -4.28
CA GLU A 32 -3.97 -6.03 -4.35
C GLU A 32 -4.09 -7.53 -4.06
N LEU A 33 -5.31 -8.00 -3.83
CA LEU A 33 -5.60 -9.43 -3.78
C LEU A 33 -5.24 -10.09 -5.11
N HIS A 34 -4.69 -11.30 -5.04
CA HIS A 34 -4.41 -12.07 -6.24
C HIS A 34 -5.73 -12.45 -6.93
N PRO A 35 -5.87 -12.26 -8.27
CA PRO A 35 -7.17 -12.35 -8.94
C PRO A 35 -7.79 -13.75 -8.96
N THR A 36 -6.98 -14.80 -8.84
CA THR A 36 -7.41 -16.19 -9.01
C THR A 36 -6.91 -17.14 -7.93
N ALA A 37 -6.20 -16.63 -6.92
CA ALA A 37 -5.58 -17.47 -5.90
C ALA A 37 -5.61 -16.78 -4.54
N ASN A 38 -5.43 -17.56 -3.49
CA ASN A 38 -5.43 -17.09 -2.12
C ASN A 38 -4.10 -16.38 -1.79
N GLY A 39 -3.95 -15.13 -2.18
CA GLY A 39 -2.69 -14.42 -2.02
C GLY A 39 -2.76 -12.94 -2.33
N TRP A 40 -1.59 -12.33 -2.37
CA TRP A 40 -1.39 -10.91 -2.63
C TRP A 40 -0.53 -10.71 -3.87
N ARG A 41 -0.96 -9.84 -4.78
CA ARG A 41 -0.25 -9.46 -5.99
C ARG A 41 0.29 -8.05 -5.84
N VAL A 42 1.56 -7.88 -6.24
CA VAL A 42 2.20 -6.58 -6.35
C VAL A 42 2.74 -6.38 -7.76
N MET A 43 2.57 -5.17 -8.27
CA MET A 43 3.22 -4.72 -9.50
C MET A 43 3.98 -3.44 -9.20
N VAL A 44 5.23 -3.39 -9.66
CA VAL A 44 6.11 -2.23 -9.53
C VAL A 44 6.62 -1.81 -10.90
N TYR A 45 7.08 -0.57 -11.01
CA TYR A 45 7.82 -0.06 -12.16
C TYR A 45 9.25 0.23 -11.75
N ASN A 46 10.21 -0.39 -12.42
CA ASN A 46 11.63 -0.11 -12.21
C ASN A 46 12.07 1.05 -13.11
N ALA A 47 12.22 2.24 -12.54
CA ALA A 47 12.77 3.42 -13.21
C ALA A 47 14.28 3.57 -13.00
N SER A 48 14.93 2.61 -12.35
CA SER A 48 16.38 2.61 -12.13
C SER A 48 17.11 2.10 -13.38
N PRO A 49 18.40 2.45 -13.56
CA PRO A 49 19.20 1.89 -14.65
C PRO A 49 19.56 0.41 -14.43
N ASP A 50 19.37 -0.11 -13.21
CA ASP A 50 19.81 -1.43 -12.80
C ASP A 50 18.64 -2.43 -12.77
N VAL A 51 18.96 -3.71 -12.90
CA VAL A 51 17.98 -4.78 -12.67
C VAL A 51 17.67 -4.86 -11.19
N GLN A 52 16.38 -4.86 -10.85
CA GLN A 52 15.90 -4.90 -9.48
C GLN A 52 15.13 -6.20 -9.22
N THR A 53 15.46 -6.85 -8.11
CA THR A 53 14.71 -8.02 -7.61
C THR A 53 13.66 -7.58 -6.63
N VAL A 54 12.44 -8.10 -6.78
CA VAL A 54 11.28 -7.71 -5.98
C VAL A 54 10.69 -8.94 -5.30
N HIS A 55 10.53 -8.86 -3.98
CA HIS A 55 10.03 -9.93 -3.14
C HIS A 55 8.64 -9.60 -2.62
N PRO A 56 7.58 -10.25 -3.13
CA PRO A 56 6.23 -10.04 -2.62
C PRO A 56 6.07 -10.66 -1.23
N HIS A 57 5.25 -10.02 -0.41
CA HIS A 57 4.86 -10.46 0.93
C HIS A 57 3.34 -10.43 1.05
N VAL A 58 2.83 -11.31 1.90
CA VAL A 58 1.41 -11.39 2.26
C VAL A 58 1.29 -11.63 3.76
N VAL A 59 0.30 -10.99 4.37
CA VAL A 59 -0.17 -11.29 5.73
C VAL A 59 -1.51 -11.99 5.61
N CYS A 60 -1.66 -13.06 6.36
CA CYS A 60 -2.81 -13.96 6.30
C CYS A 60 -3.45 -14.07 7.67
N SER A 61 -4.78 -14.15 7.70
CA SER A 61 -5.57 -14.26 8.91
C SER A 61 -6.49 -15.49 8.87
N THR A 62 -6.74 -16.07 10.04
CA THR A 62 -7.72 -17.15 10.24
C THR A 62 -9.13 -16.62 10.50
N ASP A 63 -9.31 -15.29 10.51
CA ASP A 63 -10.61 -14.68 10.72
C ASP A 63 -11.59 -15.06 9.60
N SER A 64 -12.67 -15.74 9.97
CA SER A 64 -13.72 -16.19 9.06
C SER A 64 -14.73 -15.11 8.69
N SER A 65 -14.72 -13.95 9.37
CA SER A 65 -15.64 -12.83 9.11
C SER A 65 -15.18 -11.90 7.98
N LEU A 66 -13.99 -12.17 7.42
CA LEU A 66 -13.37 -11.32 6.42
C LEU A 66 -14.24 -11.17 5.17
N THR A 67 -14.41 -9.92 4.75
CA THR A 67 -15.14 -9.54 3.55
C THR A 67 -14.38 -8.44 2.83
N VAL A 68 -14.54 -8.35 1.50
CA VAL A 68 -13.88 -7.31 0.69
C VAL A 68 -14.94 -6.35 0.18
N GLN A 69 -14.69 -5.05 0.34
CA GLN A 69 -15.49 -3.99 -0.25
C GLN A 69 -14.63 -3.19 -1.22
N ASN A 70 -15.17 -2.92 -2.41
CA ASN A 70 -14.50 -2.10 -3.41
C ASN A 70 -15.02 -0.67 -3.32
N GLY A 71 -14.12 0.30 -3.45
CA GLY A 71 -14.47 1.67 -3.75
C GLY A 71 -14.80 1.86 -5.23
N ASP A 72 -15.24 3.06 -5.57
CA ASP A 72 -15.48 3.45 -6.95
C ASP A 72 -14.17 3.50 -7.75
N GLU A 73 -14.28 3.27 -9.06
CA GLU A 73 -13.18 3.53 -9.98
C GLU A 73 -13.09 5.03 -10.26
N VAL A 74 -11.90 5.58 -10.07
CA VAL A 74 -11.59 6.98 -10.35
C VAL A 74 -10.72 7.04 -11.60
N ALA A 75 -11.12 7.84 -12.60
CA ALA A 75 -10.31 8.10 -13.77
C ALA A 75 -9.20 9.14 -13.45
N LEU A 76 -8.02 8.97 -14.05
CA LEU A 76 -6.88 9.87 -13.89
C LEU A 76 -6.49 10.46 -15.23
N ASP A 77 -6.44 11.78 -15.27
CA ASP A 77 -5.75 12.52 -16.31
C ASP A 77 -4.24 12.62 -16.00
N PRO A 78 -3.38 12.76 -17.03
CA PRO A 78 -1.95 12.97 -16.85
C PRO A 78 -1.59 14.08 -15.86
N GLY A 79 -0.70 13.78 -14.92
CA GLY A 79 -0.10 14.77 -14.02
C GLY A 79 -0.92 15.16 -12.79
N GLU A 80 -2.19 14.75 -12.72
CA GLU A 80 -3.04 15.02 -11.55
C GLU A 80 -2.97 13.85 -10.55
N PRO A 81 -2.72 14.11 -9.26
CA PRO A 81 -2.93 13.11 -8.22
C PRO A 81 -4.43 12.97 -7.98
N VAL A 82 -4.90 11.72 -7.80
CA VAL A 82 -6.27 11.45 -7.34
C VAL A 82 -6.24 10.58 -6.10
N SER A 83 -7.34 10.60 -5.36
CA SER A 83 -7.55 9.73 -4.21
C SER A 83 -8.78 8.86 -4.42
N GLY A 84 -8.66 7.59 -4.05
CA GLY A 84 -9.77 6.64 -3.98
C GLY A 84 -9.91 6.11 -2.56
N VAL A 85 -11.15 5.86 -2.14
CA VAL A 85 -11.47 5.34 -0.81
C VAL A 85 -12.41 4.15 -0.95
N ALA A 86 -12.21 3.14 -0.13
CA ALA A 86 -13.15 2.04 0.06
C ALA A 86 -13.47 1.91 1.55
N SER A 87 -14.75 1.67 1.87
CA SER A 87 -15.22 1.63 3.26
C SER A 87 -15.96 0.34 3.57
N CYS A 88 -15.71 -0.17 4.78
CA CYS A 88 -16.53 -1.17 5.41
C CYS A 88 -17.90 -0.61 5.75
N ASP A 89 -18.88 -1.50 5.91
CA ASP A 89 -20.15 -1.11 6.49
C ASP A 89 -19.99 -0.61 7.95
N ASN A 90 -21.07 -0.05 8.50
CA ASN A 90 -21.09 0.49 9.86
C ASN A 90 -21.00 -0.58 10.97
N THR A 91 -20.92 -1.87 10.63
CA THR A 91 -20.78 -2.98 11.57
C THR A 91 -19.38 -3.61 11.58
N LYS A 92 -18.57 -3.36 10.56
CA LYS A 92 -17.24 -3.94 10.39
C LYS A 92 -16.09 -2.93 10.45
N PHE A 93 -14.90 -3.43 10.74
CA PHE A 93 -13.67 -2.66 10.85
C PHE A 93 -12.73 -2.95 9.68
N ALA A 94 -12.03 -1.93 9.22
CA ALA A 94 -10.97 -2.09 8.22
C ALA A 94 -9.78 -2.78 8.86
N VAL A 95 -9.45 -3.98 8.39
CA VAL A 95 -8.29 -4.78 8.82
C VAL A 95 -7.18 -4.83 7.76
N GLY A 96 -7.43 -4.20 6.61
CA GLY A 96 -6.46 -3.98 5.57
C GLY A 96 -7.11 -3.48 4.30
N GLY A 97 -6.32 -3.41 3.24
CA GLY A 97 -6.80 -2.95 1.95
C GLY A 97 -5.65 -2.77 0.99
N GLY A 98 -5.97 -2.23 -0.17
CA GLY A 98 -5.02 -2.02 -1.23
C GLY A 98 -5.67 -1.34 -2.41
N PHE A 99 -5.01 -1.44 -3.55
CA PHE A 99 -5.45 -0.77 -4.76
C PHE A 99 -4.96 -1.47 -6.03
N ASP A 100 -5.78 -1.32 -7.06
CA ASP A 100 -5.43 -1.55 -8.45
C ASP A 100 -5.38 -0.22 -9.19
N ALA A 101 -4.41 -0.06 -10.10
CA ALA A 101 -4.26 1.15 -10.89
C ALA A 101 -3.70 0.87 -12.29
N GLY A 102 -3.96 1.78 -13.22
CA GLY A 102 -3.58 1.66 -14.62
C GLY A 102 -2.06 1.73 -14.90
N ALA A 103 -1.72 1.88 -16.18
CA ALA A 103 -0.34 2.09 -16.62
C ALA A 103 0.22 3.40 -16.07
N SER A 104 1.52 3.42 -15.75
CA SER A 104 2.24 4.62 -15.30
C SER A 104 1.59 5.40 -14.14
N THR A 105 0.78 4.72 -13.34
CA THR A 105 0.18 5.27 -12.12
C THR A 105 0.90 4.73 -10.91
N PHE A 106 1.44 5.63 -10.07
CA PHE A 106 2.27 5.28 -8.92
C PHE A 106 1.61 5.75 -7.62
N ALA A 107 1.65 4.91 -6.59
CA ALA A 107 1.06 5.25 -5.29
C ALA A 107 1.91 6.25 -4.52
N GLU A 108 1.24 7.27 -4.01
CA GLU A 108 1.74 8.26 -3.05
C GLU A 108 1.27 7.92 -1.63
N ASP A 109 0.13 7.24 -1.53
CA ASP A 109 -0.47 6.76 -0.29
C ASP A 109 -1.21 5.45 -0.54
N SER A 110 -1.10 4.50 0.38
CA SER A 110 -2.04 3.40 0.52
C SER A 110 -2.01 2.93 1.95
N SER A 111 -3.06 3.25 2.71
CA SER A 111 -3.11 3.05 4.16
C SER A 111 -4.55 3.05 4.68
N SER A 112 -4.71 2.69 5.95
CA SER A 112 -6.00 2.83 6.64
C SER A 112 -6.32 4.32 6.82
N GLY A 113 -7.41 4.78 6.21
CA GLY A 113 -7.86 6.16 6.30
C GLY A 113 -8.51 6.46 7.65
N ASP A 114 -9.38 5.55 8.08
CA ASP A 114 -9.95 5.51 9.42
C ASP A 114 -10.22 4.04 9.83
N ILE A 115 -10.90 3.85 10.96
CA ILE A 115 -11.19 2.52 11.50
C ILE A 115 -12.07 1.62 10.59
N ARG A 116 -12.66 2.18 9.54
CA ARG A 116 -13.57 1.51 8.58
C ARG A 116 -13.14 1.70 7.13
N SER A 117 -12.14 2.51 6.83
CA SER A 117 -11.78 2.82 5.45
C SER A 117 -10.33 2.54 5.10
N TRP A 118 -10.11 2.18 3.84
CA TRP A 118 -8.81 2.20 3.20
C TRP A 118 -8.76 3.35 2.21
N SER A 119 -7.70 4.13 2.25
CA SER A 119 -7.45 5.26 1.37
C SER A 119 -6.25 4.97 0.51
N THR A 120 -6.28 5.43 -0.73
CA THR A 120 -5.12 5.38 -1.63
C THR A 120 -5.07 6.65 -2.44
N ALA A 121 -3.89 7.26 -2.54
CA ALA A 121 -3.61 8.34 -3.47
C ALA A 121 -2.57 7.87 -4.47
N ALA A 122 -2.80 8.18 -5.74
CA ALA A 122 -1.89 7.81 -6.81
C ALA A 122 -1.86 8.87 -7.89
N LYS A 123 -0.74 8.94 -8.60
CA LYS A 123 -0.49 9.92 -9.66
C LYS A 123 -0.24 9.23 -10.98
N TYR A 124 -0.91 9.70 -12.02
CA TYR A 124 -0.63 9.26 -13.39
C TYR A 124 0.52 10.08 -13.98
N THR A 125 1.58 9.42 -14.42
CA THR A 125 2.86 10.04 -14.80
C THR A 125 3.20 9.87 -16.29
N ASP A 126 2.26 9.42 -17.10
CA ASP A 126 2.41 9.45 -18.55
C ASP A 126 1.94 10.81 -19.06
N TYR A 127 2.88 11.66 -19.44
CA TYR A 127 2.63 13.03 -19.86
C TYR A 127 2.47 13.18 -21.38
N ASP A 128 2.47 12.08 -22.14
CA ASP A 128 2.20 12.14 -23.57
C ASP A 128 0.76 12.67 -23.80
N PRO A 129 0.55 13.73 -24.60
CA PRO A 129 -0.79 14.21 -24.93
C PRO A 129 -1.70 13.16 -25.60
N ALA A 130 -1.12 12.10 -26.18
CA ALA A 130 -1.85 10.97 -26.76
C ALA A 130 -2.04 9.80 -25.79
N ALA A 131 -1.57 9.92 -24.54
CA ALA A 131 -1.71 8.88 -23.53
C ALA A 131 -3.20 8.63 -23.21
N PRO A 132 -3.64 7.36 -23.10
CA PRO A 132 -4.99 7.05 -22.67
C PRO A 132 -5.18 7.43 -21.19
N PRO A 133 -6.41 7.71 -20.72
CA PRO A 133 -6.64 7.91 -19.29
C PRO A 133 -6.24 6.68 -18.48
N SER A 134 -5.75 6.90 -17.27
CA SER A 134 -5.50 5.83 -16.31
C SER A 134 -6.67 5.71 -15.32
N TYR A 135 -6.58 4.76 -14.40
CA TYR A 135 -7.59 4.52 -13.38
C TYR A 135 -6.96 4.18 -12.04
N LEU A 136 -7.73 4.38 -10.97
CA LEU A 136 -7.46 3.93 -9.61
C LEU A 136 -8.71 3.28 -9.04
N ARG A 137 -8.55 2.10 -8.45
CA ARG A 137 -9.59 1.42 -7.67
C ARG A 137 -9.03 0.99 -6.33
N THR A 138 -9.57 1.56 -5.26
CA THR A 138 -9.23 1.20 -3.88
C THR A 138 -10.15 0.07 -3.40
N PHE A 139 -9.66 -0.82 -2.56
CA PHE A 139 -10.49 -1.78 -1.84
C PHE A 139 -10.08 -1.86 -0.37
N VAL A 140 -11.01 -2.29 0.46
CA VAL A 140 -10.82 -2.50 1.89
C VAL A 140 -11.23 -3.92 2.25
N ILE A 141 -10.51 -4.51 3.20
CA ILE A 141 -10.80 -5.80 3.81
C ILE A 141 -11.38 -5.53 5.19
N CYS A 142 -12.56 -6.08 5.43
CA CYS A 142 -13.42 -5.78 6.57
C CYS A 142 -13.60 -7.02 7.46
N SER A 143 -13.52 -6.81 8.77
CA SER A 143 -13.66 -7.84 9.81
C SER A 143 -14.66 -7.41 10.88
N ASP A 144 -15.26 -8.38 11.57
CA ASP A 144 -16.02 -8.12 12.80
C ASP A 144 -15.08 -7.80 13.99
N ALA A 145 -13.81 -8.21 13.91
CA ALA A 145 -12.79 -7.96 14.92
C ALA A 145 -12.11 -6.60 14.68
N GLN A 146 -12.13 -5.76 15.71
CA GLN A 146 -11.49 -4.45 15.66
C GLN A 146 -9.97 -4.59 15.79
N PRO A 147 -9.17 -4.09 14.82
CA PRO A 147 -7.72 -4.04 14.96
C PRO A 147 -7.30 -2.87 15.87
N SER A 148 -6.07 -2.94 16.39
CA SER A 148 -5.40 -1.74 16.90
C SER A 148 -4.69 -1.03 15.74
N TRP A 149 -4.67 0.30 15.76
CA TRP A 149 -4.00 1.11 14.75
C TRP A 149 -2.79 1.80 15.38
N GLN A 150 -1.61 1.69 14.76
CA GLN A 150 -0.39 2.36 15.21
C GLN A 150 0.27 3.12 14.06
N PRO A 151 0.60 4.41 14.25
CA PRO A 151 1.43 5.16 13.32
C PRO A 151 2.91 5.02 13.67
N SER A 152 3.77 5.26 12.68
CA SER A 152 5.18 5.55 12.93
C SER A 152 5.41 7.00 13.36
N LEU A 153 6.67 7.36 13.60
CA LEU A 153 7.09 8.76 13.53
C LEU A 153 7.06 9.26 12.08
N ILE A 154 6.82 10.56 11.91
CA ILE A 154 6.90 11.24 10.61
C ILE A 154 8.38 11.44 10.26
N VAL A 155 8.76 11.02 9.06
CA VAL A 155 10.08 11.29 8.47
C VAL A 155 9.93 12.35 7.39
N ARG A 156 10.87 13.30 7.32
CA ARG A 156 10.92 14.30 6.25
C ARG A 156 11.79 13.81 5.10
N LEU A 157 11.32 13.98 3.89
CA LEU A 157 12.00 13.64 2.65
C LEU A 157 12.33 14.92 1.91
N ALA A 158 13.61 15.26 1.84
CA ALA A 158 14.09 16.35 1.00
C ALA A 158 13.87 16.01 -0.50
N PRO A 159 13.77 17.01 -1.38
CA PRO A 159 13.67 16.80 -2.83
C PRO A 159 14.72 15.83 -3.36
N GLY A 160 14.30 14.88 -4.20
CA GLY A 160 15.18 13.88 -4.81
C GLY A 160 15.68 12.76 -3.88
N THR A 161 15.28 12.76 -2.60
CA THR A 161 15.74 11.77 -1.62
C THR A 161 14.74 10.64 -1.41
N ALA A 162 15.23 9.50 -0.92
CA ALA A 162 14.41 8.41 -0.43
C ALA A 162 14.60 8.24 1.07
N GLY A 163 13.56 7.75 1.75
CA GLY A 163 13.59 7.50 3.18
C GLY A 163 12.69 6.33 3.57
N THR A 164 12.78 5.95 4.84
CA THR A 164 12.07 4.81 5.42
C THR A 164 11.49 5.20 6.77
N THR A 165 10.39 4.56 7.14
CA THR A 165 9.87 4.61 8.49
C THR A 165 9.18 3.30 8.85
N HIS A 166 8.99 3.05 10.15
CA HIS A 166 8.46 1.81 10.69
C HIS A 166 7.38 2.09 11.75
N ALA A 167 6.24 1.44 11.62
CA ALA A 167 5.19 1.44 12.63
C ALA A 167 5.17 0.09 13.35
N GLU A 168 5.22 0.12 14.67
CA GLU A 168 5.34 -1.07 15.52
C GLU A 168 3.98 -1.44 16.10
N CYS A 169 3.65 -2.73 16.14
CA CYS A 169 2.49 -3.23 16.88
C CYS A 169 2.74 -3.16 18.39
N PRO A 170 1.69 -2.95 19.21
CA PRO A 170 1.82 -3.05 20.66
C PRO A 170 2.34 -4.43 21.08
N GLY A 171 3.06 -4.50 22.21
CA GLY A 171 3.67 -5.75 22.68
C GLY A 171 2.67 -6.90 22.76
N GLY A 172 3.03 -8.02 22.14
CA GLY A 172 2.19 -9.22 22.07
C GLY A 172 1.15 -9.23 20.95
N GLN A 173 1.07 -8.18 20.12
CA GLN A 173 0.28 -8.15 18.90
C GLN A 173 1.14 -8.41 17.66
N VAL A 174 0.48 -8.79 16.56
CA VAL A 174 1.09 -9.04 15.25
C VAL A 174 0.41 -8.18 14.18
N PRO A 175 1.12 -7.82 13.09
CA PRO A 175 0.53 -7.05 12.01
C PRO A 175 -0.53 -7.87 11.26
N LEU A 176 -1.69 -7.25 10.98
CA LEU A 176 -2.71 -7.73 10.04
C LEU A 176 -2.51 -7.14 8.66
N SER A 177 -2.16 -5.86 8.61
CA SER A 177 -1.98 -5.10 7.38
C SER A 177 -1.27 -3.79 7.71
N GLY A 178 -0.87 -3.06 6.70
CA GLY A 178 -0.24 -1.78 6.88
C GLY A 178 0.04 -1.10 5.55
N GLY A 179 0.59 0.09 5.66
CA GLY A 179 0.64 1.01 4.56
C GLY A 179 1.44 2.24 4.90
N GLY A 180 1.46 3.20 4.00
CA GLY A 180 2.13 4.45 4.27
C GLY A 180 1.70 5.56 3.34
N THR A 181 2.02 6.78 3.79
CA THR A 181 1.65 8.04 3.15
C THR A 181 2.92 8.85 2.95
N ALA A 182 3.22 9.23 1.71
CA ALA A 182 4.42 9.97 1.34
C ALA A 182 4.12 11.41 0.82
N GLY A 183 2.88 11.67 0.38
CA GLY A 183 2.43 12.97 -0.14
C GLY A 183 2.71 13.18 -1.64
N ASP A 184 2.19 14.26 -2.21
CA ASP A 184 2.22 14.50 -3.67
C ASP A 184 3.66 14.55 -4.23
N ASN A 185 3.89 13.87 -5.34
CA ASN A 185 5.20 13.64 -5.95
C ASN A 185 6.22 12.93 -5.04
N ALA A 186 5.76 12.23 -3.99
CA ALA A 186 6.58 11.27 -3.29
C ALA A 186 5.91 9.89 -3.38
N PHE A 187 6.60 8.95 -4.02
CA PHE A 187 6.01 7.65 -4.35
C PHE A 187 6.52 6.56 -3.43
N LEU A 188 5.61 5.67 -3.02
CA LEU A 188 5.94 4.47 -2.29
C LEU A 188 6.81 3.55 -3.17
N THR A 189 7.94 3.14 -2.62
CA THR A 189 8.89 2.24 -3.29
C THR A 189 8.87 0.84 -2.69
N SER A 190 8.51 0.73 -1.41
CA SER A 190 8.36 -0.53 -0.68
C SER A 190 7.32 -0.35 0.42
N SER A 191 6.54 -1.39 0.68
CA SER A 191 5.59 -1.47 1.81
C SER A 191 5.53 -2.92 2.24
N ILE A 192 5.97 -3.23 3.46
CA ILE A 192 6.17 -4.62 3.87
C ILE A 192 5.80 -4.88 5.33
N PRO A 193 5.21 -6.05 5.62
CA PRO A 193 5.11 -6.54 6.99
C PRO A 193 6.50 -6.89 7.53
N THR A 194 6.70 -6.68 8.82
CA THR A 194 7.75 -7.33 9.60
C THR A 194 7.11 -8.34 10.57
N ALA A 195 7.90 -8.99 11.43
CA ALA A 195 7.34 -9.86 12.46
C ALA A 195 6.47 -9.11 13.48
N THR A 196 6.68 -7.81 13.64
CA THR A 196 6.10 -7.01 14.74
C THR A 196 5.48 -5.70 14.28
N GLY A 197 5.47 -5.39 12.99
CA GLY A 197 5.04 -4.09 12.50
C GLY A 197 5.00 -3.98 10.98
N TRP A 198 5.10 -2.76 10.48
CA TRP A 198 5.06 -2.44 9.06
C TRP A 198 6.12 -1.40 8.69
N THR A 199 6.90 -1.69 7.65
CA THR A 199 7.95 -0.79 7.14
C THR A 199 7.54 -0.26 5.77
N VAL A 200 7.68 1.04 5.57
CA VAL A 200 7.48 1.67 4.26
C VAL A 200 8.69 2.48 3.85
N TRP A 201 8.94 2.48 2.54
CA TRP A 201 9.91 3.33 1.88
C TRP A 201 9.19 4.19 0.85
N ALA A 202 9.67 5.41 0.71
CA ALA A 202 9.22 6.30 -0.34
C ALA A 202 10.35 7.16 -0.87
N ARG A 203 10.19 7.65 -2.10
CA ARG A 203 11.11 8.56 -2.76
C ARG A 203 10.38 9.83 -3.17
N ASN A 204 10.89 10.96 -2.73
CA ASN A 204 10.43 12.28 -3.15
C ASN A 204 11.03 12.63 -4.51
N THR A 205 10.18 12.70 -5.54
CA THR A 205 10.53 13.10 -6.90
C THR A 205 10.13 14.56 -7.21
N GLY A 206 9.48 15.23 -6.25
CA GLY A 206 9.11 16.64 -6.33
C GLY A 206 10.27 17.59 -6.04
N GLN A 207 9.94 18.89 -6.01
CA GLN A 207 10.88 19.99 -5.75
C GLN A 207 10.80 20.52 -4.31
N ASP A 208 9.78 20.09 -3.55
CA ASP A 208 9.53 20.53 -2.18
C ASP A 208 9.76 19.37 -1.19
N GLU A 209 9.96 19.70 0.10
CA GLU A 209 9.97 18.70 1.16
C GLU A 209 8.61 17.96 1.24
N ARG A 210 8.70 16.66 1.51
CA ARG A 210 7.55 15.76 1.72
C ARG A 210 7.70 14.99 3.01
N THR A 211 6.62 14.35 3.46
CA THR A 211 6.60 13.60 4.71
C THR A 211 6.21 12.16 4.47
N LEU A 212 6.93 11.25 5.10
CA LEU A 212 6.66 9.83 5.09
C LEU A 212 6.15 9.36 6.45
N LEU A 213 5.04 8.65 6.45
CA LEU A 213 4.44 7.99 7.61
C LEU A 213 4.12 6.53 7.25
N ALA A 214 4.43 5.58 8.13
CA ALA A 214 3.90 4.23 8.08
C ALA A 214 2.72 4.10 9.04
N THR A 215 1.78 3.24 8.69
CA THR A 215 0.69 2.81 9.57
C THR A 215 0.64 1.30 9.58
N VAL A 216 0.39 0.71 10.75
CA VAL A 216 0.14 -0.72 10.90
C VAL A 216 -1.18 -0.96 11.62
N LEU A 217 -1.95 -1.92 11.11
CA LEU A 217 -3.11 -2.50 11.76
C LEU A 217 -2.66 -3.80 12.43
N CYS A 218 -2.97 -3.96 13.71
CA CYS A 218 -2.47 -5.06 14.52
C CYS A 218 -3.61 -5.84 15.19
N THR A 219 -3.35 -7.11 15.47
CA THR A 219 -4.26 -8.01 16.19
C THR A 219 -3.53 -8.81 17.26
N ALA A 220 -4.28 -9.38 18.19
CA ALA A 220 -3.78 -10.50 18.96
C ALA A 220 -3.45 -11.69 18.04
N PRO A 221 -2.36 -12.45 18.31
CA PRO A 221 -1.91 -13.59 17.52
C PRO A 221 -2.96 -14.69 17.29
#